data_AF-A0A139K9R8-F1
#
_entry.id   AF-A0A139K9R8-F1
#
_cell.length_a   1.000
_cell.length_b   1.000
_cell.length_c   1.000
_cell.angle_alpha   90.00
_cell.angle_beta   90.00
_cell.angle_gamma   90.00
#
_symmetry.space_group_name_H-M   'P 1'
#
loop_
_entity.id
_entity.type
_entity.pdbx_description
1 polymer ?
#
loop_
_entity_poly.entity_id
_entity_poly.type
_entity_poly.pdbx_seq_one_letter_code
_entity_poly.pdbx_strand_id
1 'polypeptide(L)'
;MSDDGLQHAALARDVEIAVVGARGLGNGWVLPAGPLREPPSRLDTVDAIVLNTSNEAVVESRTPRFAASSCFGACTQLATGRTALIDELADRIHAEKLKPLSAAGIAAPGRFFAMIRAHDIEGAELELGDHFDFAENPFANRTEDIIFITGKDAVKCRHDPALAGDKRIWVVGLEVKLDSYLIDLIDKRARDAAGRH
;
A
#
# COMPACT_ATOMS: atom_id res chain seq x y z
N MET A 1 -16.62 -0.11 10.59
CA MET A 1 -15.20 -0.50 10.67
C MET A 1 -14.43 0.64 11.30
N SER A 2 -13.57 0.36 12.29
CA SER A 2 -12.75 1.36 12.97
C SER A 2 -11.29 1.07 12.62
N ASP A 3 -10.65 1.99 11.90
CA ASP A 3 -9.27 1.86 11.41
C ASP A 3 -8.24 1.93 12.56
N ASP A 4 -8.58 2.65 13.64
CA ASP A 4 -7.77 2.82 14.87
C ASP A 4 -8.35 2.09 16.10
N GLY A 5 -9.19 1.09 15.86
CA GLY A 5 -10.01 0.52 16.91
C GLY A 5 -9.28 -0.25 18.02
N LEU A 6 -8.08 -0.77 17.76
CA LEU A 6 -7.31 -1.48 18.80
C LEU A 6 -7.05 -0.59 20.05
N GLN A 7 -7.05 0.73 19.88
CA GLN A 7 -6.83 1.70 20.96
C GLN A 7 -8.11 2.11 21.72
N HIS A 8 -9.28 1.57 21.35
CA HIS A 8 -10.58 1.88 21.97
C HIS A 8 -11.23 0.61 22.53
N ALA A 9 -10.88 0.30 23.79
CA ALA A 9 -11.39 -0.83 24.56
C ALA A 9 -12.88 -0.74 24.95
N ALA A 10 -13.54 0.40 24.70
CA ALA A 10 -14.93 0.65 25.08
C ALA A 10 -15.96 0.36 23.98
N LEU A 11 -15.53 -0.12 22.80
CA LEU A 11 -16.45 -0.55 21.75
C LEU A 11 -16.61 -2.06 21.83
N ALA A 12 -17.83 -2.58 21.91
CA ALA A 12 -18.08 -4.00 21.72
C ALA A 12 -17.62 -4.36 20.29
N ARG A 13 -16.66 -5.29 20.18
CA ARG A 13 -16.10 -5.76 18.91
C ARG A 13 -16.46 -7.23 18.76
N ASP A 14 -17.19 -7.55 17.70
CA ASP A 14 -17.52 -8.93 17.37
C ASP A 14 -16.34 -9.69 16.75
N VAL A 15 -15.39 -8.95 16.16
CA VAL A 15 -14.16 -9.47 15.53
C VAL A 15 -13.02 -8.46 15.72
N GLU A 16 -11.85 -8.93 16.17
CA GLU A 16 -10.64 -8.13 16.31
C GLU A 16 -9.51 -8.68 15.42
N ILE A 17 -8.90 -7.83 14.60
CA ILE A 17 -7.84 -8.21 13.65
C ILE A 17 -6.61 -7.36 13.92
N ALA A 18 -5.45 -7.99 14.15
CA ALA A 18 -4.18 -7.30 14.23
C ALA A 18 -3.49 -7.27 12.86
N VAL A 19 -3.09 -6.08 12.38
CA VAL A 19 -2.28 -5.94 11.17
C VAL A 19 -0.83 -5.72 11.56
N VAL A 20 0.06 -6.62 11.13
CA VAL A 20 1.51 -6.50 11.33
C VAL A 20 2.16 -6.10 10.02
N GLY A 21 2.80 -4.93 10.01
CA GLY A 21 3.49 -4.40 8.84
C GLY A 21 4.81 -5.12 8.53
N ALA A 22 5.46 -4.72 7.43
CA ALA A 22 6.69 -5.34 6.94
C ALA A 22 7.87 -5.33 7.94
N ARG A 23 7.88 -4.42 8.92
CA ARG A 23 8.91 -4.35 9.97
C ARG A 23 8.66 -5.30 11.16
N GLY A 24 7.61 -6.13 11.09
CA GLY A 24 7.23 -7.03 12.16
C GLY A 24 6.95 -6.27 13.46
N LEU A 25 7.41 -6.82 14.58
CA LEU A 25 7.26 -6.23 15.91
C LEU A 25 8.43 -5.32 16.31
N GLY A 26 9.38 -5.04 15.41
CA GLY A 26 10.55 -4.23 15.69
C GLY A 26 11.39 -4.81 16.84
N ASN A 27 11.66 -4.00 17.86
CA ASN A 27 12.45 -4.42 19.02
C ASN A 27 11.62 -5.14 20.12
N GLY A 28 10.31 -5.34 19.91
CA GLY A 28 9.44 -6.02 20.87
C GLY A 28 9.01 -5.20 22.08
N TRP A 29 9.47 -3.96 22.22
CA TRP A 29 9.14 -3.09 23.35
C TRP A 29 8.00 -2.13 23.02
N VAL A 30 7.19 -1.82 24.05
CA VAL A 30 6.16 -0.78 23.97
C VAL A 30 6.76 0.62 24.12
N LEU A 31 6.07 1.63 23.60
CA LEU A 31 6.42 3.04 23.78
C LEU A 31 6.62 3.38 25.28
N PRO A 32 7.66 4.16 25.63
CA PRO A 32 8.65 4.78 24.75
C PRO A 32 9.87 3.92 24.43
N ALA A 33 10.01 2.73 25.04
CA ALA A 33 11.20 1.86 24.89
C ALA A 33 11.27 1.16 23.52
N GLY A 34 10.17 1.13 22.77
CA GLY A 34 10.11 0.59 21.42
C GLY A 34 8.90 1.10 20.64
N PRO A 35 8.74 0.66 19.38
CA PRO A 35 7.75 1.21 18.47
C PRO A 35 6.33 0.66 18.69
N LEU A 36 6.15 -0.34 19.57
CA LEU A 36 4.85 -0.98 19.78
C LEU A 36 3.94 -0.11 20.67
N ARG A 37 2.65 -0.12 20.37
CA ARG A 37 1.63 0.55 21.21
C ARG A 37 1.07 -0.38 22.29
N GLU A 38 1.07 -1.68 22.03
CA GLU A 38 0.61 -2.75 22.92
C GLU A 38 1.67 -3.86 22.97
N PRO A 39 1.74 -4.64 24.07
CA PRO A 39 2.71 -5.73 24.18
C PRO A 39 2.45 -6.83 23.14
N PRO A 40 3.49 -7.56 22.67
CA PRO A 40 3.33 -8.67 21.73
C PRO A 40 2.29 -9.73 22.16
N SER A 41 2.12 -9.94 23.47
CA SER A 41 1.13 -10.86 24.03
C SER A 41 -0.31 -10.54 23.65
N ARG A 42 -0.63 -9.29 23.24
CA ARG A 42 -1.96 -8.92 22.74
C ARG A 42 -2.33 -9.67 21.47
N LEU A 43 -1.35 -10.09 20.68
CA LEU A 43 -1.59 -10.86 19.45
C LEU A 43 -2.29 -12.20 19.71
N ASP A 44 -2.17 -12.76 20.91
CA ASP A 44 -2.86 -13.99 21.31
C ASP A 44 -4.34 -13.79 21.67
N THR A 45 -4.83 -12.55 21.67
CA THR A 45 -6.19 -12.20 22.09
C THR A 45 -7.05 -11.67 20.95
N VAL A 46 -6.47 -11.49 19.75
CA VAL A 46 -7.19 -11.14 18.53
C VAL A 46 -7.73 -12.39 17.83
N ASP A 47 -8.72 -12.24 16.95
CA ASP A 47 -9.29 -13.34 16.17
C ASP A 47 -8.40 -13.76 14.99
N ALA A 48 -7.67 -12.80 14.42
CA ALA A 48 -6.79 -13.01 13.28
C ALA A 48 -5.61 -12.04 13.27
N ILE A 49 -4.48 -12.51 12.73
CA ILE A 49 -3.31 -11.67 12.44
C ILE A 49 -3.15 -11.59 10.92
N VAL A 50 -3.09 -10.38 10.37
CA VAL A 50 -2.81 -10.12 8.96
C VAL A 50 -1.39 -9.61 8.82
N LEU A 51 -0.56 -10.35 8.10
CA LEU A 51 0.84 -10.02 7.84
C LEU A 51 0.94 -9.32 6.48
N ASN A 52 1.25 -8.02 6.48
CA ASN A 52 1.54 -7.26 5.26
C ASN A 52 3.02 -7.40 4.91
N THR A 53 3.44 -8.62 4.53
CA THR A 53 4.83 -8.95 4.23
C THR A 53 4.99 -10.10 3.24
N SER A 54 6.11 -10.08 2.52
CA SER A 54 6.73 -11.26 1.91
C SER A 54 7.51 -12.00 3.01
N ASN A 55 6.86 -12.98 3.65
CA ASN A 55 7.44 -14.11 4.37
C ASN A 55 8.50 -13.96 5.50
N GLU A 56 9.07 -12.79 5.82
CA GLU A 56 10.24 -12.75 6.73
C GLU A 56 9.97 -12.40 8.21
N ALA A 57 8.84 -11.78 8.54
CA ALA A 57 8.55 -11.44 9.93
C ALA A 57 7.94 -12.65 10.67
N VAL A 58 8.75 -13.39 11.41
CA VAL A 58 8.28 -14.45 12.31
C VAL A 58 7.56 -13.79 13.50
N VAL A 59 6.22 -13.82 13.47
CA VAL A 59 5.38 -13.41 14.59
C VAL A 59 4.96 -14.67 15.36
N GLU A 60 5.48 -14.85 16.57
CA GLU A 60 5.04 -15.93 17.47
C GLU A 60 3.69 -15.56 18.11
N SER A 61 2.64 -16.30 17.76
CA SER A 61 1.32 -16.19 18.37
C SER A 61 0.51 -17.47 18.14
N ARG A 62 -0.44 -17.74 19.03
CA ARG A 62 -1.43 -18.83 18.91
C ARG A 62 -2.56 -18.50 17.94
N THR A 63 -2.68 -17.23 17.53
CA THR A 63 -3.74 -16.76 16.63
C THR A 63 -3.44 -17.14 15.18
N PRO A 64 -4.46 -17.53 14.38
CA PRO A 64 -4.29 -17.78 12.95
C PRO A 64 -3.72 -16.55 12.22
N ARG A 65 -2.78 -16.81 11.30
CA ARG A 65 -2.06 -15.80 10.52
C ARG A 65 -2.45 -15.89 9.06
N PHE A 66 -2.70 -14.75 8.45
CA PHE A 66 -3.10 -14.62 7.06
C PHE A 66 -2.16 -13.66 6.35
N ALA A 67 -1.84 -13.96 5.09
CA ALA A 67 -1.03 -13.06 4.27
C ALA A 67 -1.91 -11.96 3.66
N ALA A 68 -1.38 -10.74 3.68
CA ALA A 68 -1.84 -9.66 2.82
C ALA A 68 -0.69 -9.30 1.87
N SER A 69 -0.91 -9.45 0.57
CA SER A 69 0.05 -9.04 -0.45
C SER A 69 -0.45 -7.77 -1.13
N SER A 70 0.44 -6.79 -1.24
CA SER A 70 0.18 -5.62 -2.08
C SER A 70 0.48 -5.98 -3.52
N CYS A 71 -0.45 -5.73 -4.43
CA CYS A 71 -0.25 -5.81 -5.86
C CYS A 71 -0.69 -4.51 -6.53
N PHE A 72 -0.26 -4.29 -7.77
CA PHE A 72 -0.81 -3.19 -8.54
C PHE A 72 -2.20 -3.55 -9.08
N GLY A 73 -3.10 -2.60 -8.95
CA GLY A 73 -4.36 -2.57 -9.70
C GLY A 73 -4.17 -1.87 -11.04
N ALA A 74 -5.27 -1.41 -11.64
CA ALA A 74 -5.20 -0.64 -12.87
C ALA A 74 -4.42 0.67 -12.69
N CYS A 75 -3.61 1.02 -13.69
CA CYS A 75 -2.98 2.32 -13.81
C CYS A 75 -3.95 3.29 -14.50
N THR A 76 -4.02 4.53 -14.02
CA THR A 76 -4.88 5.57 -14.58
C THR A 76 -4.06 6.78 -15.04
N GLN A 77 -4.16 7.16 -16.31
CA GLN A 77 -3.52 8.36 -16.84
C GLN A 77 -4.17 9.60 -16.24
N LEU A 78 -3.38 10.45 -15.58
CA LEU A 78 -3.90 11.55 -14.77
C LEU A 78 -4.73 12.54 -15.60
N ALA A 79 -4.24 12.90 -16.78
CA ALA A 79 -4.83 13.93 -17.65
C ALA A 79 -6.11 13.50 -18.38
N THR A 80 -6.30 12.21 -18.64
CA THR A 80 -7.38 11.72 -19.50
C THR A 80 -8.34 10.78 -18.78
N GLY A 81 -7.94 10.23 -17.63
CA GLY A 81 -8.67 9.16 -16.95
C GLY A 81 -8.58 7.80 -17.64
N ARG A 82 -7.81 7.67 -18.74
CA ARG A 82 -7.62 6.39 -19.42
C ARG A 82 -6.97 5.38 -18.48
N THR A 83 -7.50 4.17 -18.45
CA THR A 83 -6.96 3.08 -17.66
C THR A 83 -6.16 2.11 -18.53
N ALA A 84 -5.16 1.46 -17.92
CA ALA A 84 -4.40 0.37 -18.51
C ALA A 84 -3.86 -0.51 -17.38
N LEU A 85 -3.61 -1.80 -17.65
CA LEU A 85 -2.85 -2.64 -16.72
C LEU A 85 -1.37 -2.25 -16.73
N ILE A 86 -0.66 -2.50 -15.63
CA ILE A 86 0.78 -2.19 -15.55
C ILE A 86 1.57 -2.98 -16.59
N ASP A 87 1.21 -4.24 -16.86
CA ASP A 87 1.86 -5.09 -17.87
C ASP A 87 1.61 -4.56 -19.30
N GLU A 88 0.42 -4.03 -19.59
CA GLU A 88 0.14 -3.39 -20.88
C GLU A 88 1.00 -2.12 -21.09
N LEU A 89 1.27 -1.39 -20.01
CA LEU A 89 2.17 -0.23 -20.04
C LEU A 89 3.62 -0.67 -20.20
N ALA A 90 4.04 -1.76 -19.56
CA ALA A 90 5.37 -2.35 -19.72
C ALA A 90 5.61 -2.81 -21.17
N ASP A 91 4.65 -3.54 -21.77
CA ASP A 91 4.70 -3.95 -23.17
C ASP A 91 4.84 -2.77 -24.11
N ARG A 92 4.06 -1.69 -23.86
CA ARG A 92 4.17 -0.45 -24.66
C ARG A 92 5.53 0.21 -24.50
N ILE A 93 6.04 0.31 -23.27
CA ILE A 93 7.37 0.87 -22.99
C ILE A 93 8.44 0.12 -23.80
N HIS A 94 8.39 -1.21 -23.81
CA HIS A 94 9.34 -2.03 -24.57
C HIS A 94 9.18 -1.88 -26.08
N ALA A 95 7.95 -1.96 -26.59
CA ALA A 95 7.67 -1.89 -28.02
C ALA A 95 8.07 -0.54 -28.63
N GLU A 96 7.79 0.55 -27.91
CA GLU A 96 8.04 1.93 -28.38
C GLU A 96 9.38 2.50 -27.89
N LYS A 97 10.13 1.74 -27.06
CA LYS A 97 11.39 2.17 -26.43
C LYS A 97 11.26 3.47 -25.63
N LEU A 98 10.15 3.58 -24.90
CA LEU A 98 9.86 4.75 -24.06
C LEU A 98 10.78 4.79 -22.84
N LYS A 99 11.03 5.98 -22.31
CA LYS A 99 11.81 6.18 -21.07
C LYS A 99 10.88 6.33 -19.88
N PRO A 100 10.78 5.35 -18.98
CA PRO A 100 9.98 5.46 -17.78
C PRO A 100 10.70 6.19 -16.64
N LEU A 101 9.92 6.91 -15.85
CA LEU A 101 10.29 7.48 -14.56
C LEU A 101 9.32 6.96 -13.50
N SER A 102 9.83 6.47 -12.38
CA SER A 102 9.03 6.19 -11.19
C SER A 102 9.28 7.25 -10.13
N ALA A 103 8.24 7.96 -9.70
CA ALA A 103 8.35 9.03 -8.71
C ALA A 103 7.40 8.80 -7.54
N ALA A 104 7.88 9.01 -6.31
CA ALA A 104 7.06 8.78 -5.12
C ALA A 104 7.41 9.73 -3.96
N GLY A 105 6.37 10.34 -3.38
CA GLY A 105 6.45 11.23 -2.21
C GLY A 105 5.88 10.60 -0.93
N ILE A 106 6.23 9.33 -0.67
CA ILE A 106 5.76 8.52 0.46
C ILE A 106 6.92 8.09 1.36
N ALA A 107 6.62 7.74 2.61
CA ALA A 107 7.60 7.31 3.62
C ALA A 107 8.58 6.18 3.23
N ALA A 108 8.22 5.32 2.27
CA ALA A 108 9.06 4.20 1.81
C ALA A 108 8.96 4.01 0.29
N PRO A 109 9.54 4.93 -0.51
CA PRO A 109 9.38 4.95 -1.97
C PRO A 109 10.03 3.73 -2.64
N GLY A 110 11.11 3.19 -2.06
CA GLY A 110 11.78 2.00 -2.59
C GLY A 110 10.89 0.76 -2.77
N ARG A 111 9.82 0.60 -1.97
CA ARG A 111 8.84 -0.48 -2.19
C ARG A 111 8.04 -0.28 -3.47
N PHE A 112 7.62 0.95 -3.75
CA PHE A 112 6.90 1.29 -4.97
C PHE A 112 7.80 1.04 -6.18
N PHE A 113 9.05 1.48 -6.14
CA PHE A 113 10.00 1.25 -7.24
C PHE A 113 10.31 -0.23 -7.46
N ALA A 114 10.51 -0.99 -6.37
CA ALA A 114 10.71 -2.44 -6.47
C ALA A 114 9.52 -3.15 -7.11
N MET A 115 8.30 -2.74 -6.80
CA MET A 115 7.11 -3.29 -7.44
C MET A 115 7.03 -2.92 -8.93
N ILE A 116 7.39 -1.70 -9.33
CA ILE A 116 7.44 -1.31 -10.75
C ILE A 116 8.47 -2.14 -11.52
N ARG A 117 9.68 -2.32 -10.95
CA ARG A 117 10.71 -3.18 -11.54
C ARG A 117 10.30 -4.64 -11.64
N ALA A 118 9.45 -5.13 -10.73
CA ALA A 118 8.93 -6.49 -10.78
C ALA A 118 7.98 -6.74 -11.97
N HIS A 119 7.53 -5.68 -12.66
CA HIS A 119 6.79 -5.74 -13.92
C HIS A 119 7.68 -5.42 -15.14
N ASP A 120 8.99 -5.68 -15.03
CA ASP A 120 10.00 -5.45 -16.08
C ASP A 120 10.10 -3.99 -16.57
N ILE A 121 9.66 -3.02 -15.77
CA ILE A 121 9.79 -1.61 -16.08
C ILE A 121 11.08 -1.07 -15.44
N GLU A 122 12.13 -0.96 -16.25
CA GLU A 122 13.41 -0.35 -15.86
C GLU A 122 13.47 1.12 -16.28
N GLY A 123 13.73 2.01 -15.32
CA GLY A 123 13.69 3.45 -15.55
C GLY A 123 14.41 4.27 -14.50
N ALA A 124 14.36 5.58 -14.66
CA ALA A 124 14.82 6.50 -13.63
C ALA A 124 13.89 6.43 -12.41
N GLU A 125 14.45 6.66 -11.22
CA GLU A 125 13.71 6.73 -9.96
C GLU A 125 13.90 8.11 -9.34
N LEU A 126 12.81 8.69 -8.85
CA LEU A 126 12.80 10.00 -8.21
C LEU A 126 12.09 9.91 -6.86
N GLU A 127 12.90 9.96 -5.80
CA GLU A 127 12.40 10.13 -4.44
C GLU A 127 12.05 11.61 -4.22
N LEU A 128 10.76 11.90 -4.03
CA LEU A 128 10.28 13.28 -3.81
C LEU A 128 10.34 13.67 -2.32
N GLY A 129 10.52 12.69 -1.42
CA GLY A 129 10.43 12.88 0.03
C GLY A 129 9.00 12.71 0.54
N ASP A 130 8.87 12.21 1.77
CA ASP A 130 7.55 11.97 2.35
C ASP A 130 6.76 13.28 2.45
N HIS A 131 5.48 13.22 2.12
CA HIS A 131 4.59 14.37 2.10
C HIS A 131 4.90 15.48 1.07
N PHE A 132 5.77 15.26 0.06
CA PHE A 132 6.08 16.27 -0.99
C PHE A 132 4.83 17.01 -1.51
N ASP A 133 4.85 18.34 -1.52
CA ASP A 133 3.65 19.17 -1.70
C ASP A 133 3.31 19.51 -3.16
N PHE A 134 4.23 19.24 -4.10
CA PHE A 134 4.11 19.60 -5.51
C PHE A 134 3.92 21.11 -5.76
N ALA A 135 4.42 21.97 -4.87
CA ALA A 135 4.43 23.42 -5.09
C ALA A 135 5.27 23.83 -6.32
N GLU A 136 6.34 23.08 -6.59
CA GLU A 136 7.09 23.12 -7.83
C GLU A 136 6.87 21.81 -8.59
N ASN A 137 6.66 21.89 -9.91
CA ASN A 137 6.51 20.71 -10.75
C ASN A 137 7.86 20.00 -10.95
N PRO A 138 8.10 18.82 -10.33
CA PRO A 138 9.38 18.13 -10.43
C PRO A 138 9.62 17.53 -11.83
N PHE A 139 8.60 17.49 -12.68
CA PHE A 139 8.60 16.89 -14.00
C PHE A 139 8.75 17.91 -15.15
N ALA A 140 8.80 19.22 -14.85
CA ALA A 140 8.80 20.27 -15.87
C ALA A 140 10.01 20.18 -16.83
N ASN A 141 11.19 19.84 -16.30
CA ASN A 141 12.43 19.73 -17.08
C ASN A 141 12.81 18.27 -17.39
N ARG A 142 11.86 17.35 -17.23
CA ARG A 142 12.06 15.90 -17.45
C ARG A 142 11.73 15.54 -18.90
N THR A 143 12.48 14.58 -19.44
CA THR A 143 12.37 14.13 -20.85
C THR A 143 11.81 12.72 -20.98
N GLU A 144 11.48 12.11 -19.85
CA GLU A 144 10.88 10.79 -19.73
C GLU A 144 9.47 10.81 -20.36
N ASP A 145 9.12 9.73 -21.05
CA ASP A 145 7.90 9.63 -21.85
C ASP A 145 6.70 9.18 -21.01
N ILE A 146 6.97 8.50 -19.90
CA ILE A 146 5.98 7.98 -18.97
C ILE A 146 6.47 8.13 -17.53
N ILE A 147 5.58 8.61 -16.66
CA ILE A 147 5.88 8.92 -15.25
C ILE A 147 4.87 8.17 -14.39
N PHE A 148 5.33 7.20 -13.62
CA PHE A 148 4.52 6.47 -12.66
C PHE A 148 4.56 7.16 -11.30
N ILE A 149 3.39 7.46 -10.75
CA ILE A 149 3.24 8.03 -9.40
C ILE A 149 2.26 7.22 -8.55
N THR A 150 2.33 7.41 -7.24
CA THR A 150 1.38 6.78 -6.32
C THR A 150 0.03 7.49 -6.31
N GLY A 151 -1.02 6.80 -5.85
CA GLY A 151 -2.33 7.43 -5.63
C GLY A 151 -2.30 8.62 -4.67
N LYS A 152 -1.42 8.59 -3.64
CA LYS A 152 -1.26 9.70 -2.69
C LYS A 152 -0.70 10.95 -3.36
N ASP A 153 0.31 10.77 -4.21
CA ASP A 153 0.92 11.87 -4.96
C ASP A 153 -0.06 12.44 -5.99
N ALA A 154 -0.86 11.57 -6.63
CA ALA A 154 -1.86 11.97 -7.60
C ALA A 154 -2.91 12.94 -7.03
N VAL A 155 -3.31 12.79 -5.77
CA VAL A 155 -4.24 13.74 -5.11
C VAL A 155 -3.68 15.16 -5.13
N LYS A 156 -2.37 15.32 -4.95
CA LYS A 156 -1.69 16.62 -4.95
C LYS A 156 -1.50 17.14 -6.37
N CYS A 157 -1.02 16.29 -7.28
CA CYS A 157 -0.84 16.63 -8.70
C CYS A 157 -2.13 17.14 -9.37
N ARG A 158 -3.32 16.69 -8.93
CA ARG A 158 -4.61 17.16 -9.47
C ARG A 158 -4.89 18.64 -9.20
N HIS A 159 -4.27 19.24 -8.18
CA HIS A 159 -4.47 20.65 -7.83
C HIS A 159 -3.63 21.61 -8.69
N ASP A 160 -2.58 21.12 -9.35
CA ASP A 160 -1.75 21.90 -10.25
C ASP A 160 -2.18 21.63 -11.71
N PRO A 161 -2.58 22.64 -12.50
CA PRO A 161 -3.04 22.43 -13.87
C PRO A 161 -1.99 21.85 -14.83
N ALA A 162 -0.71 22.16 -14.63
CA ALA A 162 0.37 21.65 -15.47
C ALA A 162 0.60 20.16 -15.20
N LEU A 163 0.57 19.74 -13.93
CA LEU A 163 0.64 18.33 -13.54
C LEU A 163 -0.63 17.56 -13.93
N ALA A 164 -1.81 18.11 -13.64
CA ALA A 164 -3.08 17.49 -13.98
C ALA A 164 -3.25 17.31 -15.50
N GLY A 165 -2.71 18.21 -16.31
CA GLY A 165 -2.73 18.13 -17.78
C GLY A 165 -1.60 17.29 -18.40
N ASP A 166 -0.60 16.86 -17.62
CA ASP A 166 0.55 16.13 -18.14
C ASP A 166 0.17 14.68 -18.51
N LYS A 167 0.15 14.41 -19.82
CA LYS A 167 -0.21 13.09 -20.37
C LYS A 167 0.82 12.01 -20.05
N ARG A 168 2.02 12.37 -19.61
CA ARG A 168 3.05 11.39 -19.22
C ARG A 168 2.72 10.73 -17.89
N ILE A 169 1.91 11.36 -17.05
CA ILE A 169 1.66 10.91 -15.67
C ILE A 169 0.60 9.80 -15.62
N TRP A 170 0.99 8.67 -15.05
CA TRP A 170 0.14 7.51 -14.75
C TRP A 170 0.14 7.26 -13.24
N VAL A 171 -1.06 7.21 -12.68
CA VAL A 171 -1.30 6.87 -11.28
C VAL A 171 -1.39 5.36 -11.17
N VAL A 172 -0.50 4.76 -10.41
CA VAL A 172 -0.49 3.31 -10.20
C VAL A 172 -1.41 2.98 -9.03
N GLY A 173 -2.49 2.24 -9.31
CA GLY A 173 -3.38 1.73 -8.28
C GLY A 173 -2.67 0.70 -7.41
N LEU A 174 -2.81 0.82 -6.09
CA LEU A 174 -2.34 -0.20 -5.14
C LEU A 174 -3.55 -0.95 -4.60
N GLU A 175 -3.56 -2.26 -4.78
CA GLU A 175 -4.57 -3.15 -4.24
C GLU A 175 -3.94 -4.05 -3.18
N VAL A 176 -4.72 -4.37 -2.15
CA VAL A 176 -4.34 -5.35 -1.14
C VAL A 176 -5.13 -6.61 -1.40
N LYS A 177 -4.43 -7.69 -1.77
CA LYS A 177 -5.02 -9.02 -1.83
C LYS A 177 -4.89 -9.67 -0.47
N LEU A 178 -6.04 -9.99 0.11
CA LEU A 178 -6.16 -10.74 1.35
C LEU A 178 -6.32 -12.22 1.02
N ASP A 179 -5.78 -13.06 1.90
CA ASP A 179 -6.04 -14.50 1.88
C ASP A 179 -7.57 -14.76 1.97
N SER A 180 -8.11 -15.59 1.08
CA SER A 180 -9.54 -15.92 1.09
C SER A 180 -9.99 -16.59 2.38
N TYR A 181 -9.12 -17.34 3.05
CA TYR A 181 -9.46 -17.98 4.33
C TYR A 181 -9.66 -16.96 5.47
N LEU A 182 -9.08 -15.75 5.36
CA LEU A 182 -9.37 -14.65 6.29
C LEU A 182 -10.82 -14.18 6.14
N ILE A 183 -11.30 -14.07 4.90
CA ILE A 183 -12.66 -13.64 4.60
C ILE A 183 -13.66 -14.65 5.20
N ASP A 184 -13.42 -15.95 4.99
CA ASP A 184 -14.24 -17.02 5.55
C ASP A 184 -14.26 -17.01 7.08
N LEU A 185 -13.11 -16.75 7.72
CA LEU A 185 -13.01 -16.64 9.18
C LEU A 185 -13.83 -15.47 9.71
N ILE A 186 -13.71 -14.29 9.09
CA ILE A 186 -14.45 -13.08 9.48
C ILE A 186 -15.95 -13.32 9.33
N ASP A 187 -16.38 -13.88 8.20
CA ASP A 187 -17.80 -14.14 7.93
C ASP A 187 -18.37 -15.14 8.96
N LYS A 188 -17.63 -16.22 9.26
CA LYS A 188 -18.03 -17.16 10.32
C LYS A 188 -18.16 -16.48 11.68
N ARG A 189 -17.17 -15.68 12.10
CA ARG A 189 -17.19 -14.99 13.40
C ARG A 189 -18.31 -13.98 13.51
N ALA A 190 -18.57 -13.23 12.44
CA ALA A 190 -19.67 -12.27 12.37
C ALA A 190 -21.04 -12.96 12.52
N ARG A 191 -21.24 -14.11 11.86
CA ARG A 191 -22.47 -14.91 12.02
C ARG A 191 -22.62 -15.48 13.43
N ASP A 192 -21.53 -15.99 14.01
CA ASP A 192 -21.53 -16.52 15.37
C ASP A 192 -21.88 -15.43 16.41
N ALA A 193 -21.48 -14.17 16.16
CA ALA A 193 -21.84 -13.02 17.00
C ALA A 193 -23.31 -12.61 16.84
N ALA A 194 -23.80 -12.57 15.59
CA ALA A 194 -25.19 -12.24 15.30
C ALA A 194 -26.20 -13.28 15.87
N GLY A 195 -25.80 -14.55 15.95
CA GLY A 195 -26.62 -15.62 16.55
C GLY A 195 -26.61 -15.67 18.10
N ARG A 196 -25.86 -14.79 18.77
CA ARG A 196 -25.80 -14.67 20.24
C ARG A 196 -26.72 -13.58 20.80
N HIS A 197 -27.46 -12.88 19.95
CA HIS A 197 -28.49 -11.90 20.29
C HIS A 197 -29.88 -12.43 19.97
#